data_AF-Q5D2M9-F1
#
_entry.id   AF-Q5D2M9-F1
#
_cell.length_a   1.000
_cell.length_b   1.000
_cell.length_c   1.000
_cell.angle_alpha   90.00
_cell.angle_beta   90.00
_cell.angle_gamma   90.00
#
_symmetry.space_group_name_H-M   'P 1'
#
loop_
_entity.id
_entity.type
_entity.pdbx_description
1 polymer ?
#
loop_
_entity_poly.entity_id
_entity_poly.type
_entity_poly.pdbx_seq_one_letter_code
_entity_poly.pdbx_strand_id
1 'polypeptide(L)'
;MEKSVILVSLVLVVTFFQVTEQGRTGGHRGRHNRLSDSSNATTGCSRVRCWKECTHGFLNDSRGCQVCACARDPNAESCSAIECTLECSDGFVTNREGCEICLCKRATHRRRSCRRRSRCRNECAFGRATDSRGCPSCTCNPQPVETEDGEEPTLP
;
A
#
# COMPACT_ATOMS: atom_id res chain seq x y z
N MET A 1 35.72 4.93 68.76
CA MET A 1 34.40 5.21 68.13
C MET A 1 34.39 4.80 66.65
N GLU A 2 35.19 3.80 66.23
CA GLU A 2 35.37 3.47 64.80
C GLU A 2 34.63 2.21 64.35
N LYS A 3 34.21 1.34 65.28
CA LYS A 3 33.50 0.09 64.95
C LYS A 3 32.05 0.32 64.48
N SER A 4 31.41 1.40 64.94
CA SER A 4 30.03 1.74 64.59
C SER A 4 29.89 2.30 63.16
N VAL A 5 30.93 2.95 62.62
CA VAL A 5 30.90 3.57 61.28
C VAL A 5 31.02 2.52 60.16
N ILE A 6 31.76 1.44 60.41
CA ILE A 6 31.95 0.33 59.46
C ILE A 6 30.65 -0.48 59.34
N LEU A 7 29.92 -0.68 60.44
CA LEU A 7 28.65 -1.40 60.42
C LEU A 7 27.57 -0.64 59.63
N VAL A 8 27.50 0.69 59.79
CA VAL A 8 26.55 1.55 59.04
C VAL A 8 26.86 1.54 57.53
N SER A 9 28.14 1.48 57.17
CA SER A 9 28.58 1.44 55.76
C SER A 9 28.25 0.09 55.09
N LEU A 10 28.43 -1.04 55.80
CA LEU A 10 28.07 -2.37 55.30
C LEU A 10 26.55 -2.53 55.13
N VAL A 11 25.75 -1.98 56.04
CA VAL A 11 24.28 -2.03 55.94
C VAL A 11 23.77 -1.26 54.71
N LEU A 12 24.35 -0.09 54.41
CA LEU A 12 23.95 0.69 53.22
C LEU A 12 24.35 0.02 51.89
N VAL A 13 25.50 -0.66 51.83
CA VAL A 13 25.90 -1.39 50.61
C VAL A 13 25.00 -2.61 50.38
N VAL A 14 24.61 -3.33 51.44
CA VAL A 14 23.72 -4.50 51.33
C VAL A 14 22.29 -4.09 50.95
N THR A 15 21.76 -2.97 51.45
CA THR A 15 20.42 -2.51 51.06
C THR A 15 20.37 -1.97 49.63
N PHE A 16 21.45 -1.36 49.12
CA PHE A 16 21.52 -0.96 47.71
C PHE A 16 21.59 -2.15 46.75
N PHE A 17 22.30 -3.23 47.09
CA PHE A 17 22.36 -4.44 46.25
C PHE A 17 21.07 -5.26 46.22
N GLN A 18 20.15 -5.11 47.18
CA GLN A 18 18.86 -5.80 47.16
C GLN A 18 17.76 -5.06 46.37
N VAL A 19 17.99 -3.81 45.94
CA VAL A 19 17.02 -3.03 45.17
C VAL A 19 16.98 -3.42 43.67
N THR A 20 17.92 -4.23 43.17
CA THR A 20 17.94 -4.65 41.75
C THR A 20 17.14 -5.91 41.43
N GLU A 21 16.53 -6.60 42.42
CA GLU A 21 15.83 -7.87 42.24
C GLU A 21 14.29 -7.75 42.37
N GLN A 22 13.69 -6.67 41.89
CA GLN A 22 12.23 -6.60 41.68
C GLN A 22 11.87 -6.22 40.25
N GLY A 23 12.08 -7.19 39.34
CA GLY A 23 11.46 -7.26 38.02
C GLY A 23 10.63 -8.53 37.88
N ARG A 24 9.67 -8.75 38.81
CA ARG A 24 8.75 -9.89 38.77
C ARG A 24 7.38 -9.41 38.28
N THR A 25 7.17 -9.36 36.96
CA THR A 25 5.82 -9.44 36.39
C THR A 25 5.63 -10.85 35.82
N GLY A 26 4.57 -11.50 36.31
CA GLY A 26 4.28 -12.91 36.04
C GLY A 26 4.06 -13.18 34.55
N GLY A 27 4.89 -14.05 34.00
CA GLY A 27 4.53 -14.81 32.81
C GLY A 27 3.69 -16.00 33.25
N HIS A 28 2.39 -15.98 32.94
CA HIS A 28 1.58 -17.18 32.91
C HIS A 28 2.39 -18.29 32.23
N ARG A 29 2.55 -19.45 32.89
CA ARG A 29 2.81 -20.70 32.17
C ARG A 29 1.58 -20.94 31.29
N GLY A 30 1.56 -20.27 30.15
CA GLY A 30 0.73 -20.63 29.02
C GLY A 30 1.06 -22.07 28.77
N ARG A 31 0.09 -22.93 29.06
CA ARG A 31 -0.01 -24.27 28.51
C ARG A 31 0.39 -24.11 27.05
N HIS A 32 1.58 -24.58 26.67
CA HIS A 32 1.87 -24.77 25.27
C HIS A 32 0.81 -25.78 24.84
N ASN A 33 -0.26 -25.27 24.24
CA ASN A 33 -1.08 -26.07 23.38
C ASN A 33 -0.09 -26.65 22.38
N ARG A 34 0.26 -27.92 22.59
CA ARG A 34 0.24 -28.86 21.47
C ARG A 34 -1.14 -28.68 20.84
N LEU A 35 -1.28 -27.68 19.98
CA LEU A 35 -2.02 -27.82 18.75
C LEU A 35 -1.23 -28.90 18.03
N SER A 36 -1.55 -30.15 18.36
CA SER A 36 -2.43 -30.92 17.50
C SER A 36 -1.73 -30.96 16.16
N ASP A 37 -0.98 -32.04 15.97
CA ASP A 37 -0.93 -32.72 14.69
C ASP A 37 -2.37 -32.76 14.15
N SER A 38 -2.78 -31.68 13.50
CA SER A 38 -3.92 -31.68 12.61
C SER A 38 -3.29 -32.03 11.29
N SER A 39 -3.11 -33.33 11.14
CA SER A 39 -2.86 -34.06 9.93
C SER A 39 -3.88 -33.64 8.86
N ASN A 40 -3.62 -32.51 8.22
CA ASN A 40 -3.83 -32.41 6.79
C ASN A 40 -2.47 -32.44 6.12
N ALA A 41 -1.75 -33.54 6.37
CA ALA A 41 -0.58 -33.89 5.57
C ALA A 41 -1.10 -34.27 4.18
N THR A 42 -1.24 -33.29 3.31
CA THR A 42 -1.18 -33.53 1.86
C THR A 42 0.11 -34.32 1.64
N THR A 43 -0.01 -35.64 1.46
CA THR A 43 1.10 -36.56 1.28
C THR A 43 1.93 -36.06 0.10
N GLY A 44 3.09 -35.45 0.36
CA GLY A 44 3.97 -34.88 -0.67
C GLY A 44 4.45 -33.43 -0.47
N CYS A 45 4.00 -32.73 0.58
CA CYS A 45 4.54 -31.39 0.89
C CYS A 45 5.75 -31.45 1.83
N SER A 46 6.84 -30.77 1.46
CA SER A 46 7.99 -30.57 2.34
C SER A 46 7.64 -29.64 3.49
N ARG A 47 8.16 -29.91 4.69
CA ARG A 47 7.99 -29.00 5.84
C ARG A 47 8.74 -27.69 5.59
N VAL A 48 8.02 -26.61 5.38
CA VAL A 48 8.58 -25.27 5.18
C VAL A 48 8.64 -24.52 6.53
N ARG A 49 9.74 -23.82 6.80
CA ARG A 49 9.90 -22.91 7.94
C ARG A 49 10.06 -21.48 7.43
N CYS A 50 9.20 -20.58 7.89
CA CYS A 50 9.23 -19.17 7.52
C CYS A 50 9.42 -18.30 8.78
N TRP A 51 10.19 -17.23 8.68
CA TRP A 51 10.46 -16.30 9.80
C TRP A 51 9.60 -15.03 9.77
N LYS A 52 8.44 -15.08 9.14
CA LYS A 52 7.49 -13.96 9.08
C LYS A 52 6.15 -14.38 9.65
N GLU A 53 5.45 -13.42 10.23
CA GLU A 53 4.08 -13.57 10.67
C GLU A 53 3.14 -13.06 9.58
N CYS A 54 2.10 -13.84 9.24
CA CYS A 54 1.13 -13.48 8.22
C CYS A 54 -0.26 -13.43 8.84
N THR A 55 -0.87 -12.25 8.88
CA THR A 55 -2.19 -12.00 9.50
C THR A 55 -3.30 -12.89 8.92
N HIS A 56 -3.24 -13.18 7.62
CA HIS A 56 -4.23 -14.02 6.92
C HIS A 56 -3.70 -15.42 6.57
N GLY A 57 -2.61 -15.85 7.22
CA GLY A 57 -1.95 -17.13 6.93
C GLY A 57 -1.02 -17.08 5.73
N PHE A 58 -0.45 -18.23 5.38
CA PHE A 58 0.50 -18.37 4.28
C PHE A 58 -0.19 -18.81 2.99
N LEU A 59 0.39 -18.44 1.86
CA LEU A 59 -0.04 -18.85 0.52
C LEU A 59 0.31 -20.32 0.28
N ASN A 60 -0.51 -21.00 -0.52
CA ASN A 60 -0.24 -22.35 -1.01
C ASN A 60 0.13 -22.33 -2.50
N ASP A 61 1.00 -23.25 -2.92
CA ASP A 61 1.30 -23.51 -4.32
C ASP A 61 0.13 -24.24 -5.03
N SER A 62 0.27 -24.50 -6.32
CA SER A 62 -0.74 -25.20 -7.14
C SER A 62 -1.03 -26.64 -6.70
N ARG A 63 -0.17 -27.24 -5.86
CA ARG A 63 -0.36 -28.58 -5.26
C ARG A 63 -0.94 -28.51 -3.85
N GLY A 64 -1.22 -27.30 -3.36
CA GLY A 64 -1.73 -27.07 -2.01
C GLY A 64 -0.65 -27.07 -0.93
N CYS A 65 0.64 -27.01 -1.29
CA CYS A 65 1.74 -26.94 -0.33
C CYS A 65 2.02 -25.50 0.10
N GLN A 66 2.18 -25.27 1.40
CA GLN A 66 2.49 -23.96 1.96
C GLN A 66 3.84 -23.42 1.43
N VAL A 67 3.88 -22.15 1.05
CA VAL A 67 5.11 -21.43 0.68
C VAL A 67 5.36 -20.25 1.62
N CYS A 68 6.59 -19.73 1.70
CA CYS A 68 6.92 -18.55 2.53
C CYS A 68 6.41 -17.21 1.94
N ALA A 69 5.21 -17.20 1.39
CA ALA A 69 4.46 -16.01 0.96
C ALA A 69 3.21 -15.85 1.85
N CYS A 70 2.77 -14.62 2.15
CA CYS A 70 1.55 -14.43 2.92
C CYS A 70 0.35 -14.52 1.98
N ALA A 71 -0.75 -15.12 2.44
CA ALA A 71 -2.03 -15.00 1.76
C ALA A 71 -2.48 -13.54 1.77
N ARG A 72 -3.17 -13.11 0.72
CA ARG A 72 -3.79 -11.78 0.67
C ARG A 72 -4.93 -11.72 1.69
N ASP A 73 -5.19 -10.52 2.22
CA ASP A 73 -6.39 -10.29 3.01
C ASP A 73 -7.62 -10.56 2.13
N PRO A 74 -8.53 -11.49 2.52
CA PRO A 74 -9.73 -11.77 1.76
C PRO A 74 -10.69 -10.57 1.67
N ASN A 75 -10.53 -9.59 2.56
CA ASN A 75 -11.28 -8.34 2.58
C ASN A 75 -10.51 -7.16 1.98
N ALA A 76 -9.23 -7.33 1.62
CA ALA A 76 -8.56 -6.32 0.82
C ALA A 76 -9.18 -6.36 -0.57
N GLU A 77 -9.81 -5.25 -0.97
CA GLU A 77 -10.10 -5.04 -2.38
C GLU A 77 -8.80 -5.27 -3.15
N SER A 78 -8.83 -6.11 -4.19
CA SER A 78 -7.63 -6.43 -4.96
C SER A 78 -6.98 -5.20 -5.59
N CYS A 79 -7.72 -4.09 -5.60
CA CYS A 79 -7.36 -2.80 -6.11
C CYS A 79 -7.66 -1.75 -5.04
N SER A 80 -6.67 -0.96 -4.65
CA SER A 80 -6.90 0.22 -3.83
C SER A 80 -7.72 1.26 -4.59
N ALA A 81 -8.63 1.96 -3.91
CA ALA A 81 -9.37 3.08 -4.50
C ALA A 81 -8.40 4.09 -5.13
N ILE A 82 -8.73 4.53 -6.34
CA ILE A 82 -7.83 5.42 -7.07
C ILE A 82 -7.99 6.88 -6.63
N GLU A 83 -6.90 7.47 -6.16
CA GLU A 83 -6.83 8.91 -5.92
C GLU A 83 -6.53 9.64 -7.23
N CYS A 84 -7.58 10.10 -7.92
CA CYS A 84 -7.46 10.75 -9.23
C CYS A 84 -8.23 12.07 -9.29
N THR A 85 -7.65 13.08 -9.94
CA THR A 85 -8.31 14.38 -10.16
C THR A 85 -9.13 14.42 -11.45
N LEU A 86 -9.03 13.37 -12.27
CA LEU A 86 -9.77 13.21 -13.51
C LEU A 86 -11.17 12.66 -13.23
N GLU A 87 -12.10 13.09 -14.06
CA GLU A 87 -13.47 12.58 -14.16
C GLU A 87 -13.64 12.09 -15.60
N CYS A 88 -13.61 10.77 -15.74
CA CYS A 88 -13.71 10.09 -17.03
C CYS A 88 -15.16 9.63 -17.25
N SER A 89 -15.84 10.17 -18.26
CA SER A 89 -17.23 9.79 -18.56
C SER A 89 -17.37 8.33 -18.99
N ASP A 90 -16.35 7.76 -19.61
CA ASP A 90 -16.29 6.37 -20.08
C ASP A 90 -15.52 5.44 -19.11
N GLY A 91 -15.15 5.95 -17.93
CA GLY A 91 -14.37 5.24 -16.92
C GLY A 91 -12.85 5.24 -17.14
N PHE A 92 -12.15 4.58 -16.21
CA PHE A 92 -10.70 4.51 -16.15
C PHE A 92 -10.15 3.30 -16.91
N VAL A 93 -8.90 3.39 -17.36
CA VAL A 93 -8.13 2.26 -17.89
C VAL A 93 -7.76 1.33 -16.73
N THR A 94 -7.66 0.03 -16.98
CA THR A 94 -7.21 -0.95 -16.00
C THR A 94 -5.80 -1.47 -16.30
N ASN A 95 -5.04 -1.81 -15.25
CA ASN A 95 -3.75 -2.48 -15.36
C ASN A 95 -3.93 -3.99 -15.63
N ARG A 96 -2.82 -4.73 -15.71
CA ARG A 96 -2.84 -6.20 -15.96
C ARG A 96 -3.50 -7.02 -14.85
N GLU A 97 -3.61 -6.45 -13.66
CA GLU A 97 -4.27 -7.08 -12.51
C GLU A 97 -5.78 -6.74 -12.46
N GLY A 98 -6.27 -5.94 -13.42
CA GLY A 98 -7.67 -5.51 -13.48
C GLY A 98 -7.98 -4.25 -12.68
N CYS A 99 -6.97 -3.57 -12.12
CA CYS A 99 -7.15 -2.39 -11.28
C CYS A 99 -7.15 -1.10 -12.07
N GLU A 100 -8.08 -0.19 -11.76
CA GLU A 100 -8.16 1.12 -12.39
C GLU A 100 -6.89 1.95 -12.13
N ILE A 101 -6.41 2.65 -13.17
CA ILE A 101 -5.31 3.61 -13.12
C ILE A 101 -5.79 5.01 -13.54
N CYS A 102 -5.06 6.07 -13.19
CA CYS A 102 -5.53 7.46 -13.30
C CYS A 102 -5.37 7.98 -14.74
N LEU A 103 -6.02 7.27 -15.65
CA LEU A 103 -6.00 7.47 -17.08
C LEU A 103 -7.40 7.12 -17.62
N CYS A 104 -7.98 8.01 -18.41
CA CYS A 104 -9.30 7.79 -19.00
C CYS A 104 -9.19 6.91 -20.25
N LYS A 105 -10.22 6.08 -20.50
CA LYS A 105 -10.29 5.27 -21.73
C LYS A 105 -10.33 6.12 -23.02
N ARG A 106 -10.77 7.38 -22.91
CA ARG A 106 -10.77 8.37 -23.99
C ARG A 106 -10.05 9.64 -23.54
N ALA A 107 -9.50 10.38 -24.51
CA ALA A 107 -8.84 11.65 -24.25
C ALA A 107 -9.78 12.71 -23.62
N THR A 108 -11.10 12.58 -23.80
CA THR A 108 -12.10 13.47 -23.22
C THR A 108 -12.29 13.20 -21.74
N HIS A 109 -11.82 14.11 -20.89
CA HIS A 109 -11.98 14.03 -19.45
C HIS A 109 -12.16 15.41 -18.84
N ARG A 110 -12.79 15.47 -17.67
CA ARG A 110 -12.89 16.72 -16.89
C ARG A 110 -11.98 16.62 -15.69
N ARG A 111 -11.25 17.68 -15.39
CA ARG A 111 -10.53 17.77 -14.12
C ARG A 111 -11.41 18.46 -13.09
N ARG A 112 -11.62 17.84 -11.93
CA ARG A 112 -12.43 18.41 -10.84
C ARG A 112 -11.91 19.78 -10.39
N SER A 113 -10.59 20.00 -10.48
CA SER A 113 -9.93 21.28 -10.20
C SER A 113 -10.26 22.38 -11.20
N CYS A 114 -10.69 22.05 -12.42
CA CYS A 114 -11.15 23.00 -13.42
C CYS A 114 -12.61 23.40 -13.11
N ARG A 115 -12.79 24.01 -11.94
CA ARG A 115 -14.10 24.29 -11.30
C ARG A 115 -14.98 25.27 -12.07
N ARG A 116 -14.50 25.84 -13.19
CA ARG A 116 -15.30 26.64 -14.11
C ARG A 116 -15.21 26.05 -15.50
N ARG A 117 -16.33 25.54 -16.01
CA ARG A 117 -16.53 25.45 -17.47
C ARG A 117 -16.28 26.86 -18.00
N SER A 118 -15.26 27.01 -18.82
CA SER A 118 -14.91 28.27 -19.46
C SER A 118 -16.15 28.72 -20.23
N ARG A 119 -16.84 29.76 -19.72
CA ARG A 119 -18.02 30.38 -20.36
C ARG A 119 -17.57 31.19 -21.56
N CYS A 120 -16.95 30.51 -22.51
CA CYS A 120 -16.43 31.15 -23.69
C CYS A 120 -17.57 31.39 -24.68
N ARG A 121 -17.53 32.53 -25.36
CA ARG A 121 -18.55 32.92 -26.34
C ARG A 121 -18.22 32.41 -27.76
N ASN A 122 -17.00 31.92 -27.98
CA ASN A 122 -16.56 31.37 -29.25
C ASN A 122 -16.84 29.86 -29.34
N GLU A 123 -17.14 29.39 -30.55
CA GLU A 123 -17.17 27.97 -30.89
C GLU A 123 -15.88 27.61 -31.61
N CYS A 124 -15.34 26.41 -31.36
CA CYS A 124 -14.07 25.97 -31.93
C CYS A 124 -14.29 24.68 -32.73
N ALA A 125 -14.00 24.72 -34.04
CA ALA A 125 -14.20 23.59 -34.95
C ALA A 125 -13.37 22.34 -34.54
N PHE A 126 -12.13 22.54 -34.07
CA PHE A 126 -11.21 21.48 -33.65
C PHE A 126 -11.06 21.36 -32.13
N GLY A 127 -12.05 21.85 -31.38
CA GLY A 127 -12.05 21.83 -29.92
C GLY A 127 -11.21 22.94 -29.28
N ARG A 128 -11.22 22.96 -27.94
CA ARG A 128 -10.55 23.98 -27.12
C ARG A 128 -9.16 23.53 -26.70
N ALA A 129 -8.22 24.46 -26.72
CA ALA A 129 -6.89 24.27 -26.16
C ALA A 129 -6.95 24.17 -24.64
N THR A 130 -6.08 23.36 -24.05
CA THR A 130 -5.94 23.21 -22.59
C THR A 130 -4.72 23.96 -22.07
N ASP A 131 -4.81 24.47 -20.85
CA ASP A 131 -3.65 25.02 -20.13
C ASP A 131 -2.68 23.91 -19.66
N SER A 132 -1.57 24.30 -19.04
CA SER A 132 -0.57 23.37 -18.49
C SER A 132 -1.10 22.42 -17.40
N ARG A 133 -2.30 22.68 -16.86
CA ARG A 133 -2.97 21.82 -15.88
C ARG A 133 -4.05 20.96 -16.53
N GLY A 134 -4.22 21.04 -17.85
CA GLY A 134 -5.26 20.33 -18.60
C GLY A 134 -6.64 20.95 -18.48
N CYS A 135 -6.78 22.22 -18.06
CA CYS A 135 -8.06 22.91 -18.02
C CYS A 135 -8.39 23.55 -19.38
N PRO A 136 -9.62 23.41 -19.89
CA PRO A 136 -10.00 24.01 -21.17
C PRO A 136 -9.94 25.55 -21.10
N SER A 137 -9.27 26.16 -22.06
CA SER A 137 -9.18 27.62 -22.24
C SER A 137 -10.19 28.12 -23.28
N CYS A 138 -10.33 29.44 -23.44
CA CYS A 138 -11.13 30.02 -24.53
C CYS A 138 -10.37 30.10 -25.86
N THR A 139 -9.17 29.54 -25.94
CA THR A 139 -8.37 29.44 -27.17
C THR A 139 -8.76 28.19 -27.95
N CYS A 140 -8.89 28.30 -29.27
CA CYS A 140 -9.18 27.15 -30.14
C CYS A 140 -7.90 26.41 -30.52
N ASN A 141 -7.98 25.09 -30.66
CA ASN A 141 -6.90 24.31 -31.26
C ASN A 141 -6.75 24.66 -32.75
N PRO A 142 -5.52 24.63 -33.28
CA PRO A 142 -5.31 24.72 -34.72
C PRO A 142 -5.92 23.50 -35.43
N GLN A 143 -6.09 23.62 -36.74
CA GLN A 143 -6.47 22.49 -37.58
C GLN A 143 -5.41 21.39 -37.48
N PRO A 144 -5.81 20.11 -37.29
CA PRO A 144 -4.88 18.99 -37.40
C PRO A 144 -4.29 18.99 -38.80
N VAL A 145 -2.97 19.02 -38.90
CA VAL A 145 -2.29 18.85 -40.18
C VAL A 145 -2.43 17.37 -40.53
N GLU A 146 -3.14 17.06 -41.61
CA GLU A 146 -3.16 15.71 -42.15
C GLU A 146 -1.78 15.45 -42.75
N THR A 147 -0.95 14.70 -42.02
CA THR A 147 0.27 14.15 -42.58
C THR A 147 -0.14 12.97 -43.47
N GLU A 148 -0.26 13.23 -44.76
CA GLU A 148 -0.11 12.17 -45.74
C GLU A 148 1.31 11.60 -45.55
N ASP A 149 1.37 10.34 -45.13
CA ASP A 149 2.55 9.49 -44.98
C ASP A 149 3.52 9.81 -43.82
N GLY A 150 3.24 9.20 -42.66
CA GLY A 150 4.24 8.35 -42.01
C GLY A 150 5.41 8.96 -41.22
N GLU A 151 5.43 10.26 -40.89
CA GLU A 151 6.44 10.82 -39.98
C GLU A 151 5.80 11.35 -38.69
N GLU A 152 6.28 10.85 -37.54
CA GLU A 152 5.86 11.27 -36.20
C GLU A 152 6.18 12.76 -35.97
N PRO A 153 5.24 13.58 -35.47
CA PRO A 153 5.53 14.99 -35.24
C PRO A 153 6.47 15.14 -34.04
N THR A 154 7.75 15.43 -34.32
CA THR A 154 8.69 15.95 -33.32
C THR A 154 8.22 17.32 -32.87
N LEU A 155 7.74 17.41 -31.63
CA LEU A 155 7.46 18.66 -30.94
C LEU A 155 8.78 19.39 -30.59
N PRO A 156 8.84 20.74 -30.72
CA PRO A 156 9.97 21.55 -30.27
C PRO A 156 10.09 21.64 -28.73
#